data_AF-A0A5N9AW37-F1
#
_entry.id   AF-A0A5N9AW37-F1
#
_cell.length_a   1.000
_cell.length_b   1.000
_cell.length_c   1.000
_cell.angle_alpha   90.00
_cell.angle_beta   90.00
_cell.angle_gamma   90.00
#
_symmetry.space_group_name_H-M   'P 1'
#
loop_
_entity.id
_entity.type
_entity.pdbx_description
1 polymer ?
#
loop_
_entity_poly.entity_id
_entity_poly.type
_entity_poly.pdbx_seq_one_letter_code
_entity_poly.pdbx_strand_id
1 'polypeptide(L)' 'RSRGGKHTWENVASACVKCNHRKAGLTPSEARMKLKSRPRAPRPNPYYLFYHRRLEEAWRPFIPWEN' A
#
# COMPACT_ATOMS: atom_id res chain seq x y z
N ARG A 1 -9.22 16.10 -8.43
CA ARG A 1 -9.44 15.77 -7.00
C ARG A 1 -10.55 16.68 -6.49
N SER A 2 -11.59 16.14 -5.84
CA SER A 2 -12.78 16.93 -5.47
C SER A 2 -12.55 17.92 -4.32
N ARG A 3 -11.66 17.61 -3.37
CA ARG A 3 -11.51 18.36 -2.11
C ARG A 3 -10.07 18.75 -1.76
N GLY A 4 -9.23 19.00 -2.77
CA GLY A 4 -7.85 19.47 -2.54
C GLY A 4 -6.90 18.52 -1.81
N GLY A 5 -7.27 17.25 -1.58
CA GLY A 5 -6.42 16.30 -0.83
C GLY A 5 -5.04 16.09 -1.46
N LYS A 6 -3.99 16.14 -0.65
CA LYS A 6 -2.57 16.03 -1.10
C LYS A 6 -2.25 14.66 -1.72
N HIS A 7 -1.24 14.59 -2.58
CA HIS A 7 -0.76 13.33 -3.14
C HIS A 7 0.38 12.77 -2.28
N THR A 8 0.03 12.21 -1.13
CA THR A 8 1.01 11.63 -0.20
C THR A 8 0.65 10.20 0.16
N TRP A 9 1.62 9.46 0.68
CA TRP A 9 1.47 8.06 1.08
C TRP A 9 0.35 7.84 2.10
N GLU A 10 0.05 8.85 2.91
CA GLU A 10 -0.96 8.81 3.98
C GLU A 10 -2.38 9.01 3.44
N ASN A 11 -2.53 9.47 2.19
CA ASN A 11 -3.82 9.79 1.58
C ASN A 11 -4.18 8.88 0.39
N VAL A 12 -3.20 8.29 -0.28
CA VAL A 12 -3.43 7.44 -1.46
C VAL A 12 -3.67 5.99 -1.04
N ALA A 13 -4.74 5.38 -1.56
CA ALA A 13 -5.06 3.97 -1.38
C ALA A 13 -5.50 3.36 -2.70
N SER A 14 -5.24 2.07 -2.91
CA SER A 14 -5.73 1.33 -4.08
C SER A 14 -7.21 0.97 -3.92
N ALA A 15 -7.94 0.97 -5.04
CA ALA A 15 -9.34 0.59 -5.11
C ALA A 15 -9.67 0.00 -6.48
N CYS A 16 -10.63 -0.93 -6.53
CA CYS A 16 -11.21 -1.36 -7.80
C CYS A 16 -12.13 -0.27 -8.37
N VAL A 17 -12.48 -0.40 -9.65
CA VAL A 17 -13.37 0.53 -10.37
C VAL A 17 -14.68 0.76 -9.59
N LYS A 18 -15.40 -0.31 -9.24
CA LYS A 18 -16.68 -0.23 -8.49
C LYS A 18 -16.54 0.53 -7.16
N CYS A 19 -15.48 0.27 -6.40
CA CYS A 19 -15.23 0.97 -5.14
C CYS A 19 -14.90 2.45 -5.37
N ASN A 20 -14.06 2.76 -6.36
CA ASN A 20 -13.72 4.15 -6.67
C ASN A 20 -14.95 4.95 -7.13
N HIS A 21 -15.82 4.35 -7.95
CA HIS A 21 -17.09 4.93 -8.34
C HIS A 21 -18.03 5.12 -7.15
N ARG A 22 -18.18 4.12 -6.26
CA ARG A 22 -19.01 4.26 -5.05
C ARG A 22 -18.49 5.35 -4.10
N LYS A 23 -17.18 5.61 -4.08
CA LYS A 23 -16.58 6.68 -3.27
C LYS A 23 -16.99 8.05 -3.83
N ALA A 24 -17.11 8.22 -5.15
CA ALA A 24 -17.69 9.40 -5.81
C ALA A 24 -17.23 10.78 -5.25
N GLY A 25 -15.96 10.90 -4.85
CA GLY A 25 -15.44 12.15 -4.28
C GLY A 25 -15.72 12.39 -2.79
N LEU A 26 -16.46 11.51 -2.12
CA LEU A 26 -16.64 11.45 -0.66
C LEU A 26 -15.36 10.97 0.04
N THR A 27 -15.19 11.24 1.33
CA THR A 27 -14.16 10.56 2.14
C THR A 27 -14.49 9.07 2.32
N PRO A 28 -13.52 8.19 2.65
CA PRO A 28 -13.84 6.79 2.98
C PRO A 28 -14.90 6.68 4.09
N SER A 29 -14.85 7.54 5.10
CA SER A 29 -15.83 7.57 6.20
C SER A 29 -17.24 7.92 5.70
N GLU A 30 -17.36 8.98 4.90
CA GLU A 30 -18.64 9.40 4.31
C GLU A 30 -19.23 8.33 3.38
N ALA A 31 -18.38 7.65 2.60
CA ALA A 31 -18.78 6.52 1.76
C ALA A 31 -19.01 5.21 2.54
N ARG A 32 -18.90 5.23 3.88
CA ARG A 32 -18.99 4.07 4.77
C ARG A 32 -18.05 2.92 4.33
N MET A 33 -16.84 3.27 3.91
CA MET A 33 -15.80 2.37 3.48
C MET A 33 -14.70 2.26 4.54
N LYS A 34 -14.40 1.03 4.96
CA LYS A 34 -13.27 0.74 5.83
C LYS A 34 -12.03 0.41 4.99
N LEU A 35 -10.91 1.07 5.27
CA LEU A 35 -9.63 0.72 4.65
C LEU A 35 -9.11 -0.59 5.24
N LYS A 36 -8.56 -1.46 4.39
CA LYS A 36 -7.92 -2.72 4.83
C LYS A 36 -6.68 -2.45 5.69
N SER A 37 -5.95 -1.37 5.39
CA SER A 37 -4.78 -0.91 6.14
C SER A 37 -4.69 0.60 6.07
N ARG A 38 -4.16 1.23 7.12
CA ARG A 38 -3.87 2.66 7.11
C ARG A 38 -2.78 2.97 6.07
N PRO A 39 -3.01 3.89 5.12
CA PRO A 39 -2.00 4.32 4.16
C PRO A 39 -0.83 4.97 4.91
N ARG A 40 0.38 4.60 4.51
CA ARG A 40 1.65 5.07 5.08
C ARG A 40 2.77 4.80 4.10
N ALA A 41 3.87 5.52 4.24
CA ALA A 41 5.08 5.22 3.49
C ALA A 41 5.56 3.77 3.75
N PRO A 42 6.18 3.10 2.75
CA PRO A 42 6.84 1.82 2.98
C PRO A 42 7.96 1.98 4.00
N ARG A 43 8.34 0.88 4.66
CA ARG A 43 9.52 0.89 5.53
C ARG A 43 10.77 1.18 4.69
N PRO A 44 11.75 1.93 5.23
CA PRO A 44 12.93 2.35 4.47
C PRO A 44 13.80 1.17 4.02
N ASN A 45 13.73 0.03 4.72
CA ASN A 45 14.40 -1.18 4.30
C ASN A 45 13.56 -1.88 3.20
N PRO A 46 13.99 -1.84 1.92
CA PRO A 46 13.25 -2.47 0.80
C PRO A 46 13.16 -3.99 0.96
N TYR A 47 14.07 -4.56 1.74
CA TYR A 47 14.17 -5.98 2.00
C TYR A 47 13.31 -6.47 3.16
N TYR A 48 12.61 -5.56 3.85
CA TYR A 48 11.70 -5.91 4.95
C TYR A 48 10.69 -7.00 4.56
N LEU A 49 10.28 -7.05 3.29
CA LEU A 49 9.36 -8.05 2.76
C LEU A 49 9.93 -9.47 2.75
N PHE A 50 11.25 -9.61 2.67
CA PHE A 50 11.92 -10.92 2.63
C PHE A 50 12.09 -11.54 4.01
N TYR A 51 12.08 -10.74 5.09
CA TYR A 51 12.19 -11.26 6.46
C TYR A 51 11.03 -12.15 6.88
N HIS A 52 9.83 -11.93 6.32
CA HIS A 52 8.61 -12.65 6.68
C HIS A 52 8.15 -13.64 5.61
N ARG A 53 8.98 -13.90 4.59
CA ARG A 53 8.65 -14.81 3.50
C ARG A 53 9.72 -15.87 3.36
N ARG A 54 9.29 -17.08 3.01
CA ARG A 54 10.20 -18.12 2.57
C ARG A 54 10.78 -17.70 1.21
N LEU A 55 12.07 -17.43 1.19
CA LEU A 55 12.83 -17.22 -0.04
C LEU A 55 13.11 -18.59 -0.66
N GLU A 56 12.97 -18.70 -1.98
CA GLU A 56 13.43 -19.90 -2.68
C GLU A 56 14.96 -19.87 -2.79
N GLU A 57 15.59 -21.03 -2.70
CA GLU A 57 17.05 -21.14 -2.71
C GLU A 57 17.69 -20.50 -3.94
N ALA A 58 17.04 -20.60 -5.10
CA ALA A 58 17.50 -20.02 -6.35
C ALA A 58 17.68 -18.49 -6.29
N TRP A 59 16.98 -17.81 -5.38
CA TRP A 59 17.07 -16.35 -5.23
C TRP A 59 18.12 -15.90 -4.21
N ARG A 60 18.66 -16.81 -3.37
CA ARG A 60 19.64 -16.47 -2.32
C ARG A 60 20.86 -15.69 -2.83
N PRO A 61 21.47 -16.02 -3.99
CA PRO A 61 22.63 -15.27 -4.50
C PRO A 61 22.37 -13.78 -4.82
N PHE A 62 21.10 -13.40 -4.95
CA PHE A 62 20.69 -12.02 -5.25
C PHE A 62 20.31 -11.24 -3.98
N ILE A 63 20.53 -11.81 -2.79
CA ILE A 63 20.19 -11.21 -1.51
C ILE A 63 21.46 -10.64 -0.83
N PRO A 64 21.62 -9.31 -0.74
CA PRO A 64 22.87 -8.67 -0.33
C PRO A 64 23.46 -9.05 1.04
N TRP A 65 22.68 -9.68 1.94
CA TRP A 65 23.12 -10.06 3.30
C TRP A 65 23.14 -11.58 3.53
N GLU A 66 22.85 -12.38 2.51
CA GLU A 66 23.10 -13.82 2.55
C GLU A 66 24.41 -14.11 1.81
N ASN A 67 25.52 -14.05 2.53
CA ASN A 67 26.77 -14.71 2.17
C ASN A 67 26.96 -15.90 3.11
#